data_AF-A0A920AVW3-F1
#
_entry.id   AF-A0A920AVW3-F1
#
_cell.length_a   1.000
_cell.length_b   1.000
_cell.length_c   1.000
_cell.angle_alpha   90.00
_cell.angle_beta   90.00
_cell.angle_gamma   90.00
#
_symmetry.space_group_name_H-M   'P 1'
#
loop_
_entity.id
_entity.type
_entity.pdbx_description
1 polymer ?
#
loop_
_entity_poly.entity_id
_entity_poly.type
_entity_poly.pdbx_seq_one_letter_code
_entity_poly.pdbx_strand_id
1 'polypeptide(L)'
;MNILSIQYPGIKTKIDSSLPIIVNLGYGVHGNEPSSAEAALLSAYTLVASNNDKIKRLIENSVIFIDPTINPDGRDRHSQWANQYKSINLVADSNDAEHNEAWPRGRTNHYWFDLNRDWLLGINPESRGKLEWYHSWYPNVVTDFHEMGTNSNYFFEPMKRNASVKPMIPDENYSVLSPIFADIM
;
A
#
# COMPACT_ATOMS: atom_id res chain seq x y z
N MET A 1 0.65 -2.45 -22.10
CA MET A 1 -0.39 -2.41 -21.05
C MET A 1 -1.40 -1.37 -21.48
N ASN A 2 -2.67 -1.72 -21.63
CA ASN A 2 -3.72 -0.71 -21.85
C ASN A 2 -3.95 -0.04 -20.50
N ILE A 3 -3.63 1.26 -20.40
CA ILE A 3 -3.87 2.05 -19.19
C ILE A 3 -5.39 2.15 -19.02
N LEU A 4 -5.94 1.54 -17.97
CA LEU A 4 -7.36 1.70 -17.64
C LEU A 4 -7.53 3.09 -17.02
N SER A 5 -8.31 3.95 -17.68
CA SER A 5 -8.61 5.28 -17.19
C SER A 5 -9.76 5.22 -16.18
N ILE A 6 -9.58 5.79 -14.99
CA ILE A 6 -10.71 6.20 -14.15
C ILE A 6 -11.42 7.33 -14.91
N GLN A 7 -12.60 7.05 -15.46
CA GLN A 7 -13.39 8.03 -16.21
C GLN A 7 -14.50 8.57 -15.33
N TYR A 8 -14.72 9.89 -15.40
CA TYR A 8 -16.02 10.43 -15.01
C TYR A 8 -17.09 9.76 -15.87
N PRO A 9 -18.19 9.26 -15.28
CA PRO A 9 -19.27 8.63 -16.04
C PRO A 9 -19.72 9.53 -17.19
N GLY A 10 -19.58 9.05 -18.44
CA GLY A 10 -20.00 9.75 -19.65
C GLY A 10 -18.91 10.55 -20.37
N ILE A 11 -17.70 10.69 -19.82
CA ILE A 11 -16.58 11.37 -20.48
C ILE A 11 -15.63 10.35 -21.10
N LYS A 12 -15.58 10.30 -22.44
CA LYS A 12 -14.58 9.51 -23.18
C LYS A 12 -13.30 10.31 -23.35
N THR A 13 -12.32 10.08 -22.48
CA THR A 13 -10.98 10.65 -22.64
C THR A 13 -10.14 9.72 -23.50
N LYS A 14 -9.47 10.26 -24.53
CA LYS A 14 -8.51 9.49 -25.32
C LYS A 14 -7.23 9.34 -24.48
N ILE A 15 -6.78 8.10 -24.31
CA ILE A 15 -5.50 7.82 -23.62
C ILE A 15 -4.38 8.39 -24.51
N ASP A 16 -3.62 9.32 -23.94
CA ASP A 16 -2.39 9.83 -24.55
C ASP A 16 -1.22 8.96 -24.09
N SER A 17 -0.65 8.18 -25.00
CA SER A 17 0.49 7.30 -24.71
C SER A 17 1.79 8.04 -24.45
N SER A 18 1.84 9.36 -24.62
CA SER A 18 3.01 10.18 -24.29
C SER A 18 3.04 10.61 -22.83
N LEU A 19 1.92 10.49 -22.10
CA LEU A 19 1.86 10.81 -20.68
C LEU A 19 2.44 9.67 -19.82
N PRO A 20 3.15 10.00 -18.72
CA PRO A 20 3.67 9.00 -17.82
C PRO A 20 2.54 8.32 -17.03
N ILE A 21 2.77 7.07 -16.63
CA ILE A 21 1.90 6.35 -15.70
C ILE A 21 2.17 6.89 -14.29
N ILE A 22 1.12 7.30 -13.57
CA ILE A 22 1.23 7.75 -12.18
C ILE A 22 1.03 6.54 -11.26
N VAL A 23 2.05 6.21 -10.48
CA VAL A 23 2.06 5.06 -9.56
C VAL A 23 2.19 5.56 -8.13
N ASN A 24 1.34 5.08 -7.23
CA ASN A 24 1.44 5.32 -5.79
C ASN A 24 1.78 4.02 -5.06
N LEU A 25 2.91 3.99 -4.37
CA LEU A 25 3.33 2.89 -3.51
C LEU A 25 3.19 3.31 -2.05
N GLY A 26 2.07 2.92 -1.41
CA GLY A 26 1.79 3.21 -0.01
C GLY A 26 2.21 2.07 0.91
N TYR A 27 2.91 2.40 2.01
CA TYR A 27 3.43 1.45 2.98
C TYR A 27 3.06 1.86 4.41
N GLY A 28 2.93 0.88 5.31
CA GLY A 28 2.88 1.13 6.75
C GLY A 28 1.68 1.95 7.24
N VAL A 29 0.48 1.72 6.69
CA VAL A 29 -0.77 2.32 7.22
C VAL A 29 -1.14 1.76 8.59
N HIS A 30 -0.75 0.51 8.86
CA HIS A 30 -0.68 -0.02 10.21
C HIS A 30 0.77 -0.04 10.65
N GLY A 31 1.08 0.68 11.73
CA GLY A 31 2.46 0.90 12.13
C GLY A 31 3.17 -0.35 12.64
N ASN A 32 2.43 -1.34 13.14
CA ASN A 32 2.98 -2.63 13.58
C ASN A 32 2.99 -3.71 12.49
N GLU A 33 2.97 -3.31 11.22
CA GLU A 33 3.21 -4.16 10.04
C GLU A 33 4.57 -3.73 9.40
N PRO A 34 5.70 -3.92 10.12
CA PRO A 34 6.96 -3.21 9.89
C PRO A 34 7.68 -3.53 8.57
N SER A 35 7.50 -4.74 8.02
CA SER A 35 8.16 -5.17 6.79
C SER A 35 7.82 -4.27 5.60
N SER A 36 6.60 -3.71 5.58
CA SER A 36 6.18 -2.78 4.53
C SER A 36 7.06 -1.52 4.50
N ALA A 37 7.29 -0.90 5.66
CA ALA A 37 8.10 0.32 5.76
C ALA A 37 9.58 0.06 5.38
N GLU A 38 10.13 -1.09 5.79
CA GLU A 38 11.50 -1.48 5.43
C GLU A 38 11.62 -1.82 3.92
N ALA A 39 10.61 -2.50 3.36
CA ALA A 39 10.54 -2.79 1.94
C ALA A 39 10.41 -1.51 1.08
N ALA A 40 9.79 -0.45 1.60
CA ALA A 40 9.67 0.83 0.89
C ALA A 40 11.05 1.42 0.57
N LEU A 41 11.97 1.41 1.53
CA LEU A 41 13.34 1.92 1.33
C LEU A 41 14.13 1.07 0.34
N LEU A 42 14.01 -0.26 0.43
CA LEU A 42 14.65 -1.16 -0.53
C LEU A 42 14.06 -1.01 -1.93
N SER A 43 12.75 -0.78 -2.05
CA SER A 43 12.06 -0.51 -3.31
C SER A 43 12.56 0.80 -3.92
N ALA A 44 12.63 1.88 -3.13
CA ALA A 44 13.17 3.16 -3.56
C ALA A 44 14.61 3.02 -4.07
N TYR A 45 15.48 2.37 -3.30
CA TYR A 45 16.86 2.09 -3.72
C TYR A 45 16.91 1.30 -5.02
N THR A 46 16.12 0.24 -5.14
CA THR A 46 16.07 -0.60 -6.34
C THR A 46 15.63 0.19 -7.57
N LEU A 47 14.63 1.05 -7.44
CA LEU A 47 14.13 1.88 -8.54
C LEU A 47 15.18 2.87 -9.04
N VAL A 48 15.96 3.49 -8.14
CA VAL A 48 16.95 4.51 -8.53
C VAL A 48 18.31 3.94 -8.91
N ALA A 49 18.72 2.80 -8.34
CA ALA A 49 20.07 2.26 -8.51
C ALA A 49 20.15 1.11 -9.53
N SER A 50 19.02 0.52 -9.93
CA SER A 50 19.04 -0.66 -10.78
C SER A 50 19.52 -0.38 -12.21
N ASN A 51 20.40 -1.26 -12.70
CA ASN A 51 20.81 -1.27 -14.09
C ASN A 51 19.93 -2.15 -15.00
N ASN A 52 18.90 -2.79 -14.44
CA ASN A 52 18.00 -3.67 -15.18
C ASN A 52 17.15 -2.88 -16.19
N ASP A 53 17.16 -3.31 -17.46
CA ASP A 53 16.44 -2.61 -18.54
C ASP A 53 14.93 -2.54 -18.32
N LYS A 54 14.32 -3.51 -17.61
CA LYS A 54 12.89 -3.45 -17.27
C LYS A 54 12.59 -2.35 -16.26
N ILE A 55 13.47 -2.17 -15.27
CA ILE A 55 13.31 -1.13 -14.24
C ILE A 55 13.58 0.26 -14.84
N LYS A 56 14.63 0.40 -15.66
CA LYS A 56 14.91 1.63 -16.41
C LYS A 56 13.72 2.05 -17.28
N ARG A 57 13.14 1.11 -18.01
CA ARG A 57 11.93 1.36 -18.79
C ARG A 57 10.74 1.78 -17.92
N LEU A 58 10.57 1.16 -16.75
CA LEU A 58 9.51 1.54 -15.82
C LEU A 58 9.66 3.01 -15.39
N ILE A 59 10.83 3.40 -14.87
CA ILE A 59 11.07 4.76 -14.39
C ILE A 59 11.02 5.81 -15.52
N GLU A 60 11.40 5.45 -16.75
CA GLU A 60 11.31 6.34 -17.92
C GLU A 60 9.86 6.64 -18.34
N ASN A 61 8.92 5.74 -18.05
CA ASN A 61 7.53 5.82 -18.48
C ASN A 61 6.56 6.08 -17.32
N SER A 62 7.06 6.40 -16.12
CA SER A 62 6.22 6.58 -14.94
C SER A 62 6.72 7.67 -14.01
N VAL A 63 5.79 8.22 -13.23
CA VAL A 63 6.07 8.99 -12.02
C VAL A 63 5.65 8.12 -10.84
N ILE A 64 6.63 7.70 -10.04
CA ILE A 64 6.42 6.78 -8.92
C ILE A 64 6.52 7.56 -7.61
N PHE A 65 5.43 7.58 -6.86
CA PHE A 65 5.37 8.10 -5.50
C PHE A 65 5.56 6.95 -4.51
N ILE A 66 6.40 7.18 -3.51
CA ILE A 66 6.65 6.24 -2.41
C ILE A 66 6.26 6.95 -1.12
N ASP A 67 5.23 6.44 -0.45
CA ASP A 67 4.86 6.83 0.90
C ASP A 67 5.36 5.75 1.87
N PRO A 68 6.57 5.91 2.44
CA PRO A 68 7.27 4.84 3.13
C PRO A 68 6.63 4.47 4.47
N THR A 69 5.83 5.36 5.06
CA THR A 69 5.13 5.09 6.32
C THR A 69 3.95 6.04 6.48
N ILE A 70 2.76 5.54 6.17
CA ILE A 70 1.50 6.30 6.31
C ILE A 70 1.19 6.57 7.80
N ASN A 71 1.55 5.64 8.69
CA ASN A 71 1.36 5.76 10.15
C ASN A 71 2.70 5.75 10.90
N PRO A 72 3.46 6.85 10.88
CA PRO A 72 4.75 6.93 11.56
C PRO A 72 4.63 6.79 13.08
N ASP A 73 3.56 7.31 13.69
CA ASP A 73 3.34 7.23 15.14
C ASP A 73 3.13 5.79 15.62
N GLY A 74 2.32 5.02 14.87
CA GLY A 74 2.15 3.60 15.11
C GLY A 74 3.44 2.80 14.90
N ARG A 75 4.21 3.16 13.86
CA ARG A 75 5.49 2.53 13.53
C ARG A 75 6.52 2.73 14.63
N ASP A 76 6.62 3.94 15.16
CA ASP A 76 7.53 4.25 16.26
C ASP A 76 7.12 3.51 17.52
N ARG A 77 5.82 3.45 17.83
CA ARG A 77 5.32 2.65 18.96
C ARG A 77 5.71 1.18 18.85
N HIS A 78 5.53 0.58 17.67
CA HIS A 78 5.92 -0.80 17.40
C HIS A 78 7.44 -1.00 17.55
N SER A 79 8.22 -0.13 16.92
CA SER A 79 9.68 -0.19 16.94
C SER A 79 10.22 -0.04 18.36
N GLN A 80 9.63 0.82 19.18
CA GLN A 80 9.98 0.97 20.59
C GLN A 80 9.68 -0.30 21.39
N TRP A 81 8.52 -0.94 21.18
CA TRP A 81 8.20 -2.21 21.82
C TRP A 81 9.21 -3.29 21.45
N ALA A 82 9.42 -3.54 20.14
CA ALA A 82 10.34 -4.55 19.66
C ALA A 82 11.75 -4.33 20.25
N ASN A 83 12.26 -3.10 20.24
CA ASN A 83 13.59 -2.80 20.79
C ASN A 83 13.68 -2.96 22.32
N GLN A 84 12.59 -2.77 23.06
CA GLN A 84 12.56 -2.94 24.52
C GLN A 84 12.53 -4.42 24.93
N TYR A 85 11.81 -5.25 24.18
CA TYR A 85 11.59 -6.66 24.52
C TYR A 85 12.51 -7.62 23.74
N LYS A 86 13.28 -7.10 22.79
CA LYS A 86 14.24 -7.89 22.02
C LYS A 86 15.26 -8.58 22.92
N SER A 87 15.39 -9.88 22.70
CA SER A 87 16.41 -10.70 23.33
C SER A 87 17.77 -10.55 22.61
N ILE A 88 18.87 -10.71 23.36
CA ILE A 88 20.23 -10.78 22.79
C ILE A 88 20.37 -12.01 21.88
N ASN A 89 19.70 -13.10 22.23
CA ASN A 89 19.61 -14.30 21.41
C ASN A 89 18.32 -14.26 20.59
N LEU A 90 18.38 -14.65 19.31
CA LEU A 90 17.18 -14.74 18.46
C LEU A 90 16.19 -15.73 19.05
N VAL A 91 14.94 -15.31 19.21
CA VAL A 91 13.82 -16.12 19.70
C VAL A 91 12.84 -16.31 18.56
N ALA A 92 12.47 -17.56 18.28
CA ALA A 92 11.49 -17.90 17.25
C ALA A 92 10.10 -18.23 17.83
N ASP A 93 9.96 -18.24 19.17
CA ASP A 93 8.67 -18.48 19.84
C ASP A 93 7.78 -17.26 19.67
N SER A 94 6.67 -17.43 18.95
CA SER A 94 5.68 -16.38 18.73
C SER A 94 4.96 -15.93 20.00
N ASN A 95 5.13 -16.61 21.14
CA ASN A 95 4.55 -16.23 22.42
C ASN A 95 5.50 -15.39 23.30
N ASP A 96 6.70 -15.08 22.83
CA ASP A 96 7.61 -14.23 23.59
C ASP A 96 7.10 -12.78 23.67
N ALA A 97 7.76 -11.98 24.49
CA ALA A 97 7.35 -10.59 24.68
C ALA A 97 7.62 -9.70 23.45
N GLU A 98 8.65 -9.99 22.64
CA GLU A 98 8.99 -9.23 21.44
C GLU A 98 7.85 -9.30 20.40
N HIS A 99 7.30 -10.50 20.18
CA HIS A 99 6.26 -10.76 19.18
C HIS A 99 4.84 -10.38 19.64
N ASN A 100 4.62 -10.11 20.93
CA ASN A 100 3.29 -9.85 21.51
C ASN A 100 3.17 -8.47 22.14
N GLU A 101 2.94 -7.45 21.31
CA GLU A 101 2.68 -6.08 21.77
C GLU A 101 1.51 -5.96 22.76
N ALA A 102 1.74 -5.27 23.88
CA ALA A 102 0.67 -4.84 24.76
C ALA A 102 -0.16 -3.69 24.16
N TRP A 103 -1.33 -3.43 24.76
CA TRP A 103 -2.15 -2.27 24.40
C TRP A 103 -1.57 -0.98 25.03
N PRO A 104 -1.59 0.16 24.30
CA PRO A 104 -1.99 0.32 22.91
C PRO A 104 -0.91 -0.20 21.95
N ARG A 105 -1.35 -0.94 20.91
CA ARG A 105 -0.49 -1.53 19.88
C ARG A 105 -0.12 -0.51 18.80
N GLY A 106 0.89 -0.81 17.98
CA GLY A 106 1.33 0.07 16.88
C GLY A 106 0.40 0.11 15.66
N ARG A 107 -0.67 -0.68 15.63
CA ARG A 107 -1.59 -0.76 14.47
C ARG A 107 -2.25 0.58 14.14
N THR A 108 -2.76 1.25 15.15
CA THR A 108 -3.57 2.47 14.99
C THR A 108 -2.72 3.72 15.04
N ASN A 109 -3.27 4.86 14.62
CA ASN A 109 -2.56 6.14 14.68
C ASN A 109 -2.49 6.72 16.10
N HIS A 110 -2.04 7.97 16.22
CA HIS A 110 -2.01 8.72 17.48
C HIS A 110 -3.31 8.66 18.29
N TYR A 111 -4.45 8.75 17.59
CA TYR A 111 -5.79 8.79 18.18
C TYR A 111 -6.40 7.40 18.40
N TRP A 112 -5.59 6.35 18.25
CA TRP A 112 -5.99 4.95 18.33
C TRP A 112 -7.08 4.55 17.32
N PHE A 113 -7.10 5.22 16.16
CA PHE A 113 -7.99 4.88 15.06
C PHE A 113 -7.27 4.04 13.99
N ASP A 114 -8.00 3.10 13.37
CA ASP A 114 -7.50 2.31 12.25
C ASP A 114 -7.62 3.13 10.96
N LEU A 115 -6.49 3.60 10.42
CA LEU A 115 -6.45 4.46 9.23
C LEU A 115 -6.99 3.77 7.98
N ASN A 116 -6.95 2.43 7.92
CA ASN A 116 -7.57 1.66 6.83
C ASN A 116 -9.10 1.50 7.02
N ARG A 117 -9.71 2.25 7.93
CA ARG A 117 -11.16 2.46 8.07
C ARG A 117 -11.56 3.93 7.90
N ASP A 118 -10.61 4.83 7.76
CA ASP A 118 -10.85 6.28 7.76
C ASP A 118 -10.97 6.88 6.35
N TRP A 119 -10.83 6.09 5.28
CA TRP A 119 -10.92 6.59 3.90
C TRP A 119 -12.24 7.30 3.57
N LEU A 120 -13.36 6.84 4.14
CA LEU A 120 -14.68 7.45 3.92
C LEU A 120 -14.90 8.67 4.83
N LEU A 121 -14.44 8.60 6.07
CA LEU A 121 -14.70 9.64 7.07
C LEU A 121 -13.72 10.81 6.93
N GLY A 122 -12.46 10.53 6.56
CA GLY A 122 -11.41 11.53 6.36
C GLY A 122 -11.17 12.38 7.60
N ILE A 123 -11.25 11.78 8.80
CA ILE A 123 -11.17 12.53 10.06
C ILE A 123 -9.71 12.77 10.46
N ASN A 124 -8.87 11.75 10.31
CA ASN A 124 -7.49 11.79 10.78
C ASN A 124 -6.60 12.58 9.81
N PRO A 125 -5.53 13.24 10.31
CA PRO A 125 -4.66 14.05 9.48
C PRO A 125 -3.99 13.24 8.35
N GLU A 126 -3.63 11.99 8.61
CA GLU A 126 -3.01 11.08 7.63
C GLU A 126 -3.96 10.83 6.45
N SER A 127 -5.23 10.53 6.74
CA SER A 127 -6.26 10.28 5.72
C SER A 127 -6.61 11.55 4.95
N ARG A 128 -6.67 12.72 5.60
CA ARG A 128 -6.88 14.01 4.92
C ARG A 128 -5.76 14.32 3.94
N GLY A 129 -4.51 14.20 4.38
CA GLY A 129 -3.34 14.40 3.50
C GLY A 129 -3.32 13.43 2.33
N LYS A 130 -3.62 12.14 2.58
CA LYS A 130 -3.72 11.13 1.53
C LYS A 130 -4.81 11.46 0.51
N LEU A 131 -6.00 11.88 0.95
CA LEU A 131 -7.11 12.25 0.06
C LEU A 131 -6.80 13.51 -0.76
N GLU A 132 -6.22 14.55 -0.16
CA GLU A 132 -5.80 15.75 -0.86
C GLU A 132 -4.76 15.43 -1.96
N TRP A 133 -3.78 14.60 -1.63
CA TRP A 133 -2.79 14.11 -2.60
C TRP A 133 -3.47 13.30 -3.72
N TYR A 134 -4.38 12.38 -3.37
CA TYR A 134 -5.08 11.54 -4.33
C TYR A 134 -5.89 12.36 -5.34
N HIS A 135 -6.57 13.41 -4.87
CA HIS A 135 -7.33 14.34 -5.71
C HIS A 135 -6.45 15.32 -6.51
N SER A 136 -5.16 15.41 -6.20
CA SER A 136 -4.21 16.19 -6.98
C SER A 136 -3.55 15.37 -8.10
N TRP A 137 -3.37 14.07 -7.89
CA TRP A 137 -2.58 13.21 -8.77
C TRP A 137 -3.37 12.14 -9.54
N TYR A 138 -4.50 11.66 -9.01
CA TYR A 138 -5.31 10.60 -9.60
C TYR A 138 -4.48 9.41 -10.14
N PRO A 139 -3.77 8.68 -9.27
CA PRO A 139 -2.85 7.63 -9.68
C PRO A 139 -3.55 6.55 -10.52
N ASN A 140 -2.84 6.03 -11.52
CA ASN A 140 -3.31 4.92 -12.34
C ASN A 140 -3.14 3.58 -11.63
N VAL A 141 -2.11 3.45 -10.80
CA VAL A 141 -1.80 2.27 -10.00
C VAL A 141 -1.60 2.69 -8.56
N VAL A 142 -2.28 2.01 -7.64
CA VAL A 142 -2.13 2.21 -6.21
C VAL A 142 -1.90 0.87 -5.53
N THR A 143 -0.88 0.82 -4.67
CA THR A 143 -0.64 -0.32 -3.79
C THR A 143 -0.72 0.16 -2.33
N ASP A 144 -1.28 -0.70 -1.48
CA ASP A 144 -1.29 -0.52 -0.02
C ASP A 144 -0.67 -1.77 0.59
N PHE A 145 0.60 -1.67 0.97
CA PHE A 145 1.38 -2.81 1.45
C PHE A 145 1.10 -3.06 2.93
N HIS A 146 0.61 -4.26 3.20
CA HIS A 146 0.19 -4.74 4.50
C HIS A 146 0.89 -6.03 4.87
N GLU A 147 0.95 -6.30 6.17
CA GLU A 147 1.17 -7.64 6.68
C GLU A 147 -0.16 -8.26 7.09
N MET A 148 -0.41 -9.46 6.57
CA MET A 148 -1.35 -10.37 7.21
C MET A 148 -0.61 -11.15 8.32
N GLY A 149 -1.23 -12.17 8.93
CA GLY A 149 -0.51 -12.98 9.92
C GLY A 149 0.71 -13.68 9.31
N THR A 150 1.66 -14.11 10.14
CA THR A 150 2.96 -14.73 9.78
C THR A 150 2.91 -15.89 8.76
N ASN A 151 1.74 -16.48 8.50
CA ASN A 151 1.52 -17.55 7.52
C ASN A 151 0.34 -17.28 6.57
N SER A 152 0.03 -16.02 6.31
CA SER A 152 -1.08 -15.62 5.44
C SER A 152 -0.56 -15.26 4.05
N ASN A 153 -1.37 -15.56 3.03
CA ASN A 153 -1.09 -15.16 1.65
C ASN A 153 -1.51 -13.71 1.40
N TYR A 154 -1.05 -13.16 0.28
CA TYR A 154 -1.40 -11.81 -0.15
C TYR A 154 -2.90 -11.66 -0.43
N PHE A 155 -3.43 -10.48 -0.12
CA PHE A 155 -4.77 -10.07 -0.52
C PHE A 155 -4.68 -9.05 -1.65
N PHE A 156 -5.51 -9.23 -2.68
CA PHE A 156 -5.64 -8.31 -3.78
C PHE A 156 -7.11 -7.95 -4.01
N GLU A 157 -7.35 -6.65 -4.16
CA GLU A 157 -8.59 -6.15 -4.75
C GLU A 157 -8.66 -6.53 -6.23
N PRO A 158 -9.86 -6.64 -6.81
CA PRO A 158 -11.16 -6.27 -6.24
C PRO A 158 -11.86 -7.35 -5.40
N MET A 159 -12.62 -6.93 -4.39
CA MET A 159 -13.63 -7.73 -3.70
C MET A 159 -14.59 -8.40 -4.70
N LYS A 160 -15.28 -9.49 -4.29
CA LYS A 160 -16.20 -10.24 -5.17
C LYS A 160 -17.07 -9.32 -6.05
N ARG A 161 -17.23 -9.67 -7.33
CA ARG A 161 -17.98 -8.89 -8.34
C ARG A 161 -19.38 -8.48 -7.90
N ASN A 162 -20.01 -9.22 -6.99
CA ASN A 162 -21.35 -8.96 -6.44
C ASN A 162 -21.36 -8.06 -5.20
N ALA A 163 -20.21 -7.59 -4.71
CA ALA A 163 -20.11 -6.71 -3.55
C ALA A 163 -20.55 -5.26 -3.86
N SER A 164 -20.82 -4.92 -5.13
CA SER A 164 -21.37 -3.62 -5.54
C SER A 164 -22.48 -3.77 -6.57
N VAL A 165 -23.64 -3.16 -6.29
CA VAL A 165 -24.84 -3.16 -7.17
C VAL A 165 -24.59 -2.36 -8.47
N LYS A 166 -23.65 -1.41 -8.44
CA LYS A 166 -23.16 -0.65 -9.60
C LYS A 166 -21.65 -0.48 -9.46
N PRO A 167 -20.83 -1.41 -9.97
CA PRO A 167 -19.40 -1.35 -9.77
C PRO A 167 -18.84 -0.09 -10.44
N MET A 168 -18.25 0.80 -9.64
CA MET A 168 -17.41 1.89 -10.17
C MET A 168 -16.07 1.35 -10.69
N ILE A 169 -15.69 0.15 -10.23
CA ILE A 169 -14.50 -0.55 -10.70
C ILE A 169 -14.81 -1.18 -12.07
N PRO A 170 -14.00 -0.91 -13.11
CA PRO A 170 -14.17 -1.52 -14.44
C PRO A 170 -14.14 -3.05 -14.39
N ASP A 171 -14.86 -3.71 -15.31
CA ASP A 171 -14.92 -5.18 -15.37
C ASP A 171 -13.55 -5.80 -15.73
N GLU A 172 -12.71 -5.03 -16.40
CA GLU A 172 -11.35 -5.39 -16.78
C GLU A 172 -10.44 -5.61 -15.56
N ASN A 173 -10.72 -4.96 -14.42
CA ASN A 173 -9.99 -5.25 -13.19
C ASN A 173 -10.21 -6.72 -12.77
N TYR A 174 -11.41 -7.26 -12.94
CA TYR A 174 -11.75 -8.63 -12.60
C TYR A 174 -11.33 -9.65 -13.66
N SER A 175 -11.60 -9.33 -14.92
CA SER A 175 -11.47 -10.28 -16.04
C SER A 175 -10.07 -10.30 -16.66
N VAL A 176 -9.27 -9.24 -16.47
CA VAL A 176 -7.94 -9.10 -17.07
C VAL A 176 -6.87 -8.94 -16.01
N LEU A 177 -6.99 -7.95 -15.10
CA LEU A 177 -5.91 -7.66 -14.15
C LEU A 177 -5.77 -8.75 -13.07
N SER A 178 -6.86 -9.14 -12.39
CA SER A 178 -6.78 -10.12 -11.31
C SER A 178 -6.16 -11.48 -11.74
N PRO A 179 -6.51 -12.07 -12.90
CA PRO A 179 -5.86 -13.29 -13.36
C PRO A 179 -4.35 -13.14 -13.58
N ILE A 180 -3.91 -12.01 -14.16
CA ILE A 180 -2.48 -11.75 -14.38
C ILE A 180 -1.71 -11.71 -13.05
N PHE A 181 -2.29 -11.09 -12.02
CA PHE A 181 -1.68 -11.05 -10.69
C PHE A 181 -1.70 -12.41 -9.97
N ALA A 182 -2.72 -13.24 -10.23
CA ALA A 182 -2.81 -14.58 -9.66
C ALA A 182 -1.75 -15.54 -10.23
N ASP A 183 -1.37 -15.40 -11.51
CA ASP A 183 -0.41 -16.30 -12.17
C ASP A 183 1.06 -16.06 -11.76
N ILE A 184 1.37 -14.88 -11.21
CA ILE A 184 2.74 -14.48 -10.82
C ILE A 184 3.04 -14.67 -9.33
N MET A 185 2.15 -15.34 -8.59
CA MET A 185 2.28 -15.66 -7.16
C MET A 185 2.18 -17.16 -6.91
#